data_AF-A0A7S0WZC3-F1
#
_entry.id   AF-A0A7S0WZC3-F1
#
_cell.length_a   1.000
_cell.length_b   1.000
_cell.length_c   1.000
_cell.angle_alpha   90.00
_cell.angle_beta   90.00
_cell.angle_gamma   90.00
#
_symmetry.space_group_name_H-M   'P 1'
#
loop_
_entity.id
_entity.type
_entity.pdbx_description
1 polymer ?
#
loop_
_entity_poly.entity_id
_entity_poly.type
_entity_poly.pdbx_seq_one_letter_code
_entity_poly.pdbx_strand_id
1 'polypeptide(L)'
;EIDVLITKDQGVLYNLFEWPMRPGSRFAVIGVSNTHDLDERVLPRIQSRLASAKLAFAPYNREQLTAIVTQRLESAGVLHLVEPYAIQIAVAKVAGSTGDVRRALELLRRTVEIAEQASKAPQTAAARAAAAVAGAAASA
;
A
#
# COMPACT_ATOMS: atom_id res chain seq x y z
N GLU A 1 12.75 9.25 -6.33
CA GLU A 1 12.62 9.70 -4.93
C GLU A 1 13.69 10.76 -4.71
N ILE A 2 13.35 11.90 -4.08
CA ILE A 2 14.25 13.07 -4.02
C ILE A 2 15.42 12.87 -3.04
N ASP A 3 15.22 12.01 -2.04
CA ASP A 3 16.23 11.52 -1.10
C ASP A 3 17.43 10.85 -1.78
N VAL A 4 17.25 10.25 -2.96
CA VAL A 4 18.35 9.70 -3.78
C VAL A 4 19.32 10.79 -4.26
N LEU A 5 18.84 12.04 -4.39
CA LEU A 5 19.65 13.17 -4.84
C LEU A 5 20.47 13.81 -3.70
N ILE A 6 20.35 13.31 -2.46
CA ILE A 6 21.17 13.75 -1.34
C ILE A 6 22.58 13.15 -1.49
N THR A 7 23.48 13.93 -2.07
CA THR A 7 24.90 13.60 -2.17
C THR A 7 25.71 14.40 -1.15
N LYS A 8 27.02 14.15 -1.00
CA LYS A 8 27.88 14.91 -0.08
C LYS A 8 27.92 16.40 -0.43
N ASP A 9 27.96 16.72 -1.72
CA ASP A 9 28.08 18.10 -2.20
C ASP A 9 26.72 18.82 -2.26
N GLN A 10 25.61 18.09 -2.27
CA GLN A 10 24.21 18.59 -2.33
C GLN A 10 23.91 19.65 -3.41
N GLY A 11 24.82 19.88 -4.37
CA GLY A 11 24.71 20.96 -5.36
C GLY A 11 23.52 20.79 -6.30
N VAL A 12 23.18 19.55 -6.68
CA VAL A 12 22.02 19.26 -7.53
C VAL A 12 20.72 19.64 -6.82
N LEU A 13 20.59 19.24 -5.54
CA LEU A 13 19.41 19.52 -4.74
C LEU A 13 19.26 21.03 -4.48
N TYR A 14 20.38 21.71 -4.21
CA TYR A 14 20.41 23.16 -4.07
C TYR A 14 19.89 23.87 -5.34
N ASN A 15 20.43 23.49 -6.50
CA ASN A 15 20.04 24.08 -7.79
C ASN A 15 18.55 23.88 -8.09
N LEU A 16 18.03 22.68 -7.84
CA LEU A 16 16.62 22.36 -8.03
C LEU A 16 15.69 23.28 -7.23
N PHE A 17 16.05 23.60 -5.97
CA PHE A 17 15.28 24.52 -5.14
C PHE A 17 15.58 25.99 -5.40
N GLU A 18 16.68 26.32 -6.07
CA GLU A 18 17.00 27.69 -6.47
C GLU A 18 16.26 28.12 -7.73
N TRP A 19 16.09 27.24 -8.72
CA TRP A 19 15.49 27.58 -10.01
C TRP A 19 14.08 28.20 -9.94
N PRO A 20 13.16 27.75 -9.05
CA PRO A 20 11.85 28.40 -8.88
C PRO A 20 11.95 29.82 -8.31
N MET A 21 13.00 30.13 -7.56
CA MET A 21 13.17 31.41 -6.86
C MET A 21 13.76 32.53 -7.73
N ARG A 22 14.24 32.19 -8.94
CA ARG A 22 14.85 33.18 -9.83
C ARG A 22 13.78 34.16 -10.37
N PRO A 23 14.09 35.45 -10.49
CA PRO A 23 13.14 36.43 -11.01
C PRO A 23 12.75 36.08 -12.46
N GLY A 24 11.45 36.11 -12.75
CA GLY A 24 10.91 35.71 -14.06
C GLY A 24 10.83 34.19 -14.28
N SER A 25 11.15 33.36 -13.28
CA SER A 25 11.03 31.91 -13.39
C SER A 25 9.57 31.45 -13.44
N ARG A 26 9.25 30.57 -14.39
CA ARG A 26 7.95 29.87 -14.50
C ARG A 26 8.11 28.38 -14.16
N PHE A 27 9.03 28.07 -13.26
CA PHE A 27 9.42 26.71 -12.90
C PHE A 27 8.92 26.35 -11.51
N ALA A 28 8.32 25.16 -11.38
CA ALA A 28 7.87 24.61 -10.11
C ALA A 28 8.46 23.22 -9.91
N VAL A 29 8.85 22.90 -8.67
CA VAL A 29 9.40 21.60 -8.29
C VAL A 29 8.50 20.96 -7.26
N ILE A 30 8.09 19.72 -7.52
CA ILE A 30 7.40 18.88 -6.56
C ILE A 30 8.32 17.69 -6.27
N GLY A 31 8.86 17.65 -5.05
CA GLY A 31 9.72 16.56 -4.57
C GLY A 31 8.90 15.55 -3.77
N VAL A 32 9.06 14.26 -4.08
CA VAL A 32 8.47 13.16 -3.30
C VAL A 32 9.59 12.39 -2.61
N SER A 33 9.51 12.27 -1.29
CA SER A 33 10.42 11.54 -0.42
C SER A 33 9.65 10.50 0.38
N ASN A 34 10.24 9.34 0.62
CA ASN A 34 9.66 8.33 1.51
C ASN A 34 9.89 8.65 2.99
N THR A 35 10.95 9.43 3.27
CA THR A 35 11.33 9.75 4.62
C THR A 35 10.95 11.18 4.97
N HIS A 36 10.50 11.35 6.22
CA HIS A 36 10.06 12.64 6.76
C HIS A 36 11.22 13.49 7.29
N ASP A 37 12.45 12.97 7.31
CA ASP A 37 13.67 13.59 7.83
C ASP A 37 14.53 14.24 6.71
N LEU A 38 13.98 14.40 5.51
CA LEU A 38 14.69 15.03 4.38
C LEU A 38 15.27 16.41 4.77
N ASP A 39 14.50 17.19 5.51
CA ASP A 39 14.86 18.52 6.01
C ASP A 39 16.02 18.51 7.02
N GLU A 40 16.22 17.42 7.75
CA GLU A 40 17.32 17.27 8.72
C GLU A 40 18.63 16.88 8.02
N ARG A 41 18.54 16.28 6.82
CA ARG A 41 19.68 15.74 6.07
C ARG A 41 20.24 16.71 5.03
N VAL A 42 19.54 17.82 4.77
CA VAL A 42 19.92 18.83 3.76
C VAL A 42 20.60 20.04 4.40
N LEU A 43 21.36 20.79 3.59
CA LEU A 43 22.00 22.02 4.05
C LEU A 43 20.97 23.01 4.63
N PRO A 44 21.30 23.77 5.68
CA PRO A 44 20.37 24.71 6.34
C PRO A 44 19.71 25.74 5.40
N ARG A 45 20.44 26.14 4.34
CA ARG A 45 19.93 27.06 3.30
C ARG A 45 18.83 26.44 2.44
N ILE A 46 18.82 25.13 2.26
CA ILE A 46 17.76 24.38 1.56
C ILE A 46 16.62 24.11 2.52
N GLN A 47 16.93 23.71 3.77
CA GLN A 47 15.94 23.46 4.83
C GLN A 47 15.01 24.66 5.06
N SER A 48 15.56 25.86 5.20
CA SER A 48 14.79 27.09 5.40
C SER A 48 13.77 27.35 4.27
N ARG A 49 14.05 26.87 3.05
CA ARG A 49 13.18 27.04 1.88
C ARG A 49 12.13 25.93 1.77
N LEU A 50 12.44 24.74 2.30
CA LEU A 50 11.56 23.58 2.31
C LEU A 50 10.51 23.63 3.43
N ALA A 51 10.84 24.23 4.58
CA ALA A 51 10.04 24.16 5.80
C ALA A 51 8.60 24.65 5.64
N SER A 52 8.33 25.60 4.75
CA SER A 52 6.99 26.19 4.56
C SER A 52 6.09 25.44 3.56
N ALA A 53 6.62 24.47 2.80
CA ALA A 53 5.92 23.85 1.66
C ALA A 53 5.77 22.32 1.77
N LYS A 54 5.91 21.74 2.97
CA LYS A 54 5.85 20.29 3.19
C LYS A 54 4.41 19.81 3.37
N LEU A 55 4.04 18.79 2.61
CA LEU A 55 2.79 18.04 2.80
C LEU A 55 3.15 16.60 3.21
N ALA A 56 2.77 16.21 4.43
CA ALA A 56 3.00 14.86 4.92
C ALA A 56 1.79 13.96 4.58
N PHE A 57 2.07 12.81 3.96
CA PHE A 57 1.06 11.77 3.71
C PHE A 57 1.12 10.76 4.84
N ALA A 58 0.14 10.81 5.76
CA ALA A 58 0.00 9.82 6.81
C ALA A 58 -0.35 8.44 6.22
N PRO A 59 0.03 7.33 6.89
CA PRO A 59 -0.44 6.00 6.52
C PRO A 59 -1.96 5.94 6.46
N TYR A 60 -2.51 5.12 5.56
CA TYR A 60 -3.95 5.02 5.42
C TYR A 60 -4.59 4.37 6.64
N ASN A 61 -5.70 4.94 7.07
CA ASN A 61 -6.53 4.32 8.11
C ASN A 61 -7.35 3.16 7.53
N ARG A 62 -7.99 2.38 8.42
CA ARG A 62 -8.78 1.20 8.05
C ARG A 62 -9.91 1.52 7.07
N GLU A 63 -10.59 2.65 7.24
CA GLU A 63 -11.72 3.06 6.41
C GLU A 63 -11.25 3.46 5.01
N GLN A 64 -10.16 4.23 4.92
CA GLN A 64 -9.52 4.63 3.67
C GLN A 64 -9.02 3.42 2.89
N LEU A 65 -8.33 2.49 3.55
CA LEU A 65 -7.88 1.26 2.91
C LEU A 65 -9.06 0.41 2.40
N THR A 66 -10.13 0.30 3.18
CA THR A 66 -11.34 -0.43 2.77
C THR A 66 -11.96 0.22 1.54
N ALA A 67 -12.13 1.54 1.54
CA ALA A 67 -12.68 2.27 0.41
C ALA A 67 -11.82 2.09 -0.86
N ILE A 68 -10.49 2.25 -0.75
CA ILE A 68 -9.58 2.11 -1.89
C ILE A 68 -9.63 0.68 -2.45
N VAL A 69 -9.56 -0.34 -1.59
CA VAL A 69 -9.58 -1.74 -2.02
C VAL A 69 -10.91 -2.09 -2.69
N THR A 70 -12.04 -1.73 -2.08
CA THR A 70 -13.36 -1.97 -2.66
C THR A 70 -13.51 -1.30 -4.01
N GLN A 71 -13.13 -0.02 -4.13
CA GLN A 71 -13.17 0.71 -5.41
C GLN A 71 -12.31 0.03 -6.48
N ARG A 72 -11.13 -0.49 -6.12
CA ARG A 72 -10.24 -1.21 -7.04
C ARG A 72 -10.86 -2.52 -7.53
N LEU A 73 -11.46 -3.30 -6.63
CA LEU A 73 -12.14 -4.55 -6.96
C LEU A 73 -13.40 -4.31 -7.82
N GLU A 74 -14.14 -3.24 -7.53
CA GLU A 74 -15.29 -2.81 -8.32
C GLU A 74 -14.88 -2.37 -9.72
N SER A 75 -13.83 -1.56 -9.84
CA SER A 75 -13.29 -1.12 -11.13
C SER A 75 -12.78 -2.28 -11.99
N ALA A 76 -12.32 -3.36 -11.34
CA ALA A 76 -11.91 -4.59 -12.01
C ALA A 76 -13.08 -5.57 -12.28
N GLY A 77 -14.30 -5.25 -11.84
CA GLY A 77 -15.49 -6.08 -12.03
C GLY A 77 -15.52 -7.37 -11.20
N VAL A 78 -14.62 -7.52 -10.23
CA VAL A 78 -14.44 -8.77 -9.44
C VAL A 78 -14.95 -8.65 -8.00
N LEU A 79 -15.54 -7.52 -7.63
CA LEU A 79 -16.05 -7.30 -6.27
C LEU A 79 -17.02 -8.40 -5.82
N HIS A 80 -17.84 -8.93 -6.73
CA HIS A 80 -18.81 -9.99 -6.46
C HIS A 80 -18.18 -11.35 -6.10
N LEU A 81 -16.88 -11.54 -6.40
CA LEU A 81 -16.15 -12.78 -6.08
C LEU A 81 -15.60 -12.80 -4.65
N VAL A 82 -15.59 -11.65 -3.97
CA VAL A 82 -14.97 -11.49 -2.64
C VAL A 82 -16.04 -11.10 -1.64
N GLU A 83 -16.13 -11.86 -0.55
CA GLU A 83 -17.04 -11.52 0.54
C GLU A 83 -16.62 -10.19 1.20
N PRO A 84 -17.54 -9.23 1.43
CA PRO A 84 -17.21 -7.94 2.03
C PRO A 84 -16.51 -8.05 3.40
N TYR A 85 -16.87 -9.06 4.20
CA TYR A 85 -16.26 -9.29 5.51
C TYR A 85 -14.79 -9.72 5.40
N ALA A 86 -14.43 -10.48 4.37
CA ALA A 86 -13.05 -10.89 4.11
C ALA A 86 -12.15 -9.67 3.80
N ILE A 87 -12.67 -8.69 3.06
CA ILE A 87 -11.97 -7.43 2.78
C ILE A 87 -11.67 -6.68 4.08
N GLN A 88 -12.65 -6.59 4.99
CA GLN A 88 -12.46 -5.89 6.27
C GLN A 88 -11.39 -6.53 7.14
N ILE A 89 -11.34 -7.87 7.19
CA ILE A 89 -10.30 -8.60 7.95
C ILE A 89 -8.91 -8.33 7.35
N ALA A 90 -8.78 -8.45 6.02
CA ALA A 90 -7.52 -8.23 5.32
C ALA A 90 -7.00 -6.79 5.56
N VAL A 91 -7.89 -5.80 5.43
CA VAL A 91 -7.55 -4.40 5.64
C VAL A 91 -7.24 -4.11 7.11
N ALA A 92 -7.99 -4.65 8.06
CA ALA A 92 -7.72 -4.46 9.49
C ALA A 92 -6.32 -4.93 9.88
N LYS A 93 -5.85 -6.04 9.30
CA LYS A 93 -4.50 -6.55 9.53
C LYS A 93 -3.41 -5.60 9.01
N VAL A 94 -3.63 -5.00 7.84
CA VAL A 94 -2.65 -4.09 7.23
C VAL A 94 -2.67 -2.70 7.88
N ALA A 95 -3.85 -2.18 8.21
CA ALA A 95 -4.01 -0.92 8.94
C ALA A 95 -3.32 -0.96 10.30
N GLY A 96 -3.39 -2.09 11.02
CA GLY A 96 -2.73 -2.25 12.32
C GLY A 96 -1.21 -2.46 12.26
N SER A 97 -0.62 -2.60 11.07
CA SER A 97 0.82 -2.86 10.93
C SER A 97 1.57 -1.75 10.18
N THR A 98 1.13 -1.43 8.97
CA THR A 98 1.85 -0.51 8.06
C THR A 98 0.97 0.62 7.56
N GLY A 99 -0.32 0.38 7.35
CA GLY A 99 -1.20 1.32 6.65
C GLY A 99 -0.86 1.48 5.17
N ASP A 100 -0.05 0.59 4.58
CA ASP A 100 0.32 0.61 3.16
C ASP A 100 -0.70 -0.18 2.32
N VAL A 101 -1.34 0.52 1.37
CA VAL A 101 -2.29 -0.08 0.44
C VAL A 101 -1.68 -1.18 -0.43
N ARG A 102 -0.38 -1.07 -0.77
CA ARG A 102 0.33 -2.10 -1.55
C ARG A 102 0.27 -3.44 -0.83
N ARG A 103 0.48 -3.42 0.49
CA ARG A 103 0.46 -4.64 1.30
C ARG A 103 -0.93 -5.25 1.39
N ALA A 104 -1.98 -4.43 1.43
CA ALA A 104 -3.36 -4.90 1.39
C ALA A 104 -3.69 -5.59 0.06
N LEU A 105 -3.29 -5.01 -1.07
CA LEU A 105 -3.51 -5.60 -2.39
C LEU A 105 -2.69 -6.87 -2.61
N GLU A 106 -1.45 -6.90 -2.13
CA GLU A 106 -0.60 -8.09 -2.18
C GLU A 106 -1.18 -9.25 -1.36
N LEU A 107 -1.71 -8.95 -0.17
CA LEU A 107 -2.39 -9.94 0.66
C LEU A 107 -3.59 -10.54 -0.07
N LEU A 108 -4.45 -9.70 -0.65
CA LEU A 108 -5.62 -10.16 -1.41
C LEU A 108 -5.22 -11.00 -2.62
N ARG A 109 -4.21 -10.56 -3.39
CA ARG A 109 -3.67 -11.34 -4.50
C ARG A 109 -3.24 -12.73 -4.04
N ARG A 110 -2.48 -12.81 -2.95
CA ARG A 110 -1.98 -14.08 -2.42
C ARG A 110 -3.11 -14.98 -1.91
N THR A 111 -4.16 -14.40 -1.32
CA THR A 111 -5.36 -15.15 -0.93
C THR A 111 -6.06 -15.77 -2.15
N VAL A 112 -6.19 -15.02 -3.25
CA VAL A 112 -6.75 -15.55 -4.51
C VAL A 112 -5.90 -16.68 -5.07
N GLU A 113 -4.57 -16.50 -5.12
CA GLU A 113 -3.64 -17.55 -5.58
C GLU A 113 -3.78 -18.86 -4.77
N ILE A 114 -3.93 -18.76 -3.45
CA ILE A 114 -4.15 -19.92 -2.57
C ILE A 114 -5.52 -20.56 -2.83
N ALA A 115 -6.57 -19.76 -3.01
CA ALA A 115 -7.91 -20.25 -3.30
C ALA A 115 -7.96 -21.01 -4.64
N GLU A 116 -7.29 -20.48 -5.67
CA GLU A 116 -7.17 -21.15 -6.97
C GLU A 116 -6.42 -22.49 -6.84
N GLN A 117 -5.33 -22.55 -6.08
CA GLN A 117 -4.58 -23.79 -5.84
C GLN A 117 -5.44 -24.84 -5.12
N ALA A 118 -6.21 -24.42 -4.11
CA ALA A 118 -7.13 -25.31 -3.39
C ALA A 118 -8.25 -25.85 -4.29
N SER A 119 -8.73 -25.05 -5.25
CA SER A 119 -9.75 -25.48 -6.22
C SER A 119 -9.23 -26.49 -7.26
N LYS A 120 -7.93 -26.43 -7.60
CA LYS A 120 -7.27 -27.33 -8.56
C LYS A 120 -6.76 -28.62 -7.92
N ALA A 121 -6.58 -28.66 -6.60
CA ALA A 121 -6.27 -29.89 -5.89
C ALA A 121 -7.43 -30.89 -6.06
N PRO A 122 -7.16 -32.19 -6.30
CA PRO A 122 -8.23 -33.17 -6.48
C PRO A 122 -9.13 -33.18 -5.24
N GLN A 123 -10.41 -32.84 -5.44
CA GLN A 123 -11.46 -32.83 -4.40
C GLN A 123 -11.70 -34.21 -3.74
N THR A 124 -10.93 -35.24 -4.12
CA THR A 124 -11.07 -36.62 -3.65
C THR A 124 -10.67 -36.82 -2.19
N ALA A 125 -9.86 -35.96 -1.59
CA ALA A 125 -9.50 -36.08 -0.17
C ALA A 125 -10.52 -35.41 0.77
N ALA A 126 -10.97 -34.19 0.44
CA ALA A 126 -11.90 -33.44 1.29
C ALA A 126 -13.33 -34.02 1.26
N ALA A 127 -13.80 -34.49 0.09
CA ALA A 127 -15.11 -35.14 -0.01
C ALA A 127 -15.15 -36.51 0.70
N ARG A 128 -14.04 -37.27 0.71
CA ARG A 128 -13.92 -38.53 1.48
C ARG A 128 -13.87 -38.29 2.99
N ALA A 129 -13.19 -37.24 3.45
CA ALA A 129 -13.15 -36.89 4.86
C ALA A 129 -14.54 -36.45 5.38
N ALA A 130 -15.27 -35.64 4.61
CA ALA A 130 -16.63 -35.22 4.97
C ALA A 130 -17.63 -36.40 4.97
N ALA A 131 -17.52 -37.33 4.01
CA ALA A 131 -18.35 -38.53 3.98
C ALA A 131 -18.05 -39.52 5.12
N ALA A 132 -16.79 -39.62 5.55
CA ALA A 132 -16.39 -40.49 6.66
C ALA A 132 -16.93 -40.02 8.02
N VAL A 133 -17.02 -38.70 8.24
CA VAL A 133 -17.58 -38.13 9.48
C VAL A 133 -19.10 -38.25 9.51
N ALA A 134 -19.78 -38.14 8.36
CA ALA A 134 -21.23 -38.33 8.27
C ALA A 134 -21.65 -39.81 8.44
N GLY A 135 -20.84 -40.76 7.97
CA GLY A 135 -21.11 -42.21 8.13
C GLY A 135 -20.97 -42.73 9.55
N ALA A 136 -20.11 -42.11 10.38
CA ALA A 136 -19.90 -42.53 11.77
C ALA A 136 -21.01 -42.07 12.74
N ALA A 137 -21.80 -41.05 12.37
CA ALA A 137 -22.88 -40.51 13.19
C ALA A 137 -24.23 -41.23 13.01
N ALA A 138 -24.34 -42.14 12.02
CA ALA A 138 -25.58 -42.87 11.73
C ALA A 138 -25.61 -44.32 12.27
N SER A 139 -24.55 -44.75 12.98
CA SER A 139 -24.41 -46.11 13.53
C SER A 139 -24.22 -46.15 15.05
N ALA A 140 -24.68 -45.13 15.78
CA ALA A 140 -24.76 -45.11 17.24
C ALA A 140 -26.21 -44.82 17.65
#